data_AF-A0A3C0ZML4-F1
#
_entry.id   AF-A0A3C0ZML4-F1
#
_cell.length_a   1.000
_cell.length_b   1.000
_cell.length_c   1.000
_cell.angle_alpha   90.00
_cell.angle_beta   90.00
_cell.angle_gamma   90.00
#
_symmetry.space_group_name_H-M   'P 1'
#
loop_
_entity.id
_entity.type
_entity.pdbx_description
1 polymer ?
#
loop_
_entity_poly.entity_id
_entity_poly.type
_entity_poly.pdbx_seq_one_letter_code
_entity_poly.pdbx_strand_id
1 'polypeptide(L)'
;MDSGYDWVLYGSAVRPFTFETNGIDNLHNRLYNGNFYPGPNSFALRFMENHDEERIAFHYSSYEKTMPVATALFTTPGIPMVYSGQEVGTGPGIQDFYQRTRGVIDFNTNAKELLLPHYQRLAHIRAQFPAFSTQQFVRIPSGSGSVYSFVRTRVDADGIVAVNFDATAQNVTLALNSSLLGTTVQNGKLYQASDLYSDTSYAVVFSNGAASLSFRLRPYGSAVFVLSDSAKRVLLPTLVNVDRTEGNRAGVTEFRLHQNYPNPFNASTRISYELPVAAHVTLAIYNMLGEKITILVEAIQPTGGHTVEWNGRSSEGHPVASGIYFARFQAGGFRDSKKLILIR
;
A
#
# COMPACT_ATOMS: atom_id res chain seq x y z
N MET A 1 -26.37 10.54 3.34
CA MET A 1 -25.28 11.04 2.48
C MET A 1 -25.56 10.45 1.13
N ASP A 2 -25.85 11.30 0.15
CA ASP A 2 -26.17 10.84 -1.20
C ASP A 2 -24.88 10.85 -2.02
N SER A 3 -24.58 9.73 -2.67
CA SER A 3 -23.35 9.58 -3.44
C SER A 3 -23.56 8.70 -4.66
N GLY A 4 -22.93 9.08 -5.76
CA GLY A 4 -22.94 8.32 -7.00
C GLY A 4 -21.52 8.15 -7.54
N TYR A 5 -21.31 7.07 -8.30
CA TYR A 5 -20.06 6.83 -9.02
C TYR A 5 -19.81 7.94 -10.03
N ASP A 6 -18.62 8.54 -9.98
CA ASP A 6 -18.22 9.56 -10.93
C ASP A 6 -17.67 8.98 -12.24
N TRP A 7 -18.54 8.30 -12.96
CA TRP A 7 -18.22 7.71 -14.26
C TRP A 7 -17.81 8.75 -15.30
N VAL A 8 -18.30 9.99 -15.18
CA VAL A 8 -17.94 11.09 -16.08
C VAL A 8 -16.47 11.48 -15.87
N LEU A 9 -16.03 11.71 -14.63
CA LEU A 9 -14.62 11.95 -14.34
C LEU A 9 -13.76 10.77 -14.83
N TYR A 10 -14.17 9.54 -14.48
CA TYR A 10 -13.42 8.35 -14.84
C TYR A 10 -13.22 8.23 -16.35
N GLY A 11 -14.32 8.22 -17.11
CA GLY A 11 -14.30 7.96 -18.56
C GLY A 11 -13.73 9.10 -19.40
N SER A 12 -13.76 10.35 -18.90
CA SER A 12 -13.33 11.52 -19.68
C SER A 12 -12.00 12.12 -19.26
N ALA A 13 -11.51 11.85 -18.05
CA ALA A 13 -10.27 12.48 -17.56
C ALA A 13 -9.34 11.55 -16.77
N VAL A 14 -9.79 10.40 -16.24
CA VAL A 14 -8.90 9.45 -15.57
C VAL A 14 -8.43 8.37 -16.53
N ARG A 15 -9.33 7.59 -17.12
CA ARG A 15 -8.96 6.51 -18.06
C ARG A 15 -8.17 7.03 -19.27
N PRO A 16 -8.58 8.11 -19.97
CA PRO A 16 -7.84 8.62 -21.14
C PRO A 16 -6.78 9.68 -20.78
N PHE A 17 -6.25 9.68 -19.55
CA PHE A 17 -5.34 10.74 -19.10
C PHE A 17 -4.00 10.73 -19.88
N THR A 18 -3.64 11.87 -20.47
CA THR A 18 -2.50 11.97 -21.41
C THR A 18 -1.17 12.31 -20.75
N PHE A 19 -1.14 12.71 -19.47
CA PHE A 19 0.06 13.22 -18.79
C PHE A 19 0.66 14.49 -19.41
N GLU A 20 -0.11 15.18 -20.25
CA GLU A 20 0.22 16.48 -20.83
C GLU A 20 -0.63 17.58 -20.18
N THR A 21 -0.25 18.84 -20.40
CA THR A 21 -0.97 20.03 -19.89
C THR A 21 -2.47 19.95 -20.17
N ASN A 22 -2.89 19.57 -21.39
CA ASN A 22 -4.30 19.45 -21.75
C ASN A 22 -5.03 18.36 -20.93
N GLY A 23 -4.36 17.25 -20.63
CA GLY A 23 -4.90 16.19 -19.77
C GLY A 23 -5.09 16.69 -18.34
N ILE A 24 -4.13 17.45 -17.82
CA ILE A 24 -4.17 18.06 -16.49
C ILE A 24 -5.29 19.11 -16.39
N ASP A 25 -5.45 19.94 -17.42
CA ASP A 25 -6.52 20.93 -17.50
C ASP A 25 -7.90 20.27 -17.55
N ASN A 26 -8.04 19.20 -18.33
CA ASN A 26 -9.28 18.42 -18.37
C ASN A 26 -9.58 17.75 -17.03
N LEU A 27 -8.58 17.15 -16.37
CA LEU A 27 -8.71 16.59 -15.02
C LEU A 27 -9.18 17.66 -14.03
N HIS A 28 -8.58 18.85 -14.06
CA HIS A 28 -9.04 19.98 -13.25
C HIS A 28 -10.52 20.30 -13.52
N ASN A 29 -10.90 20.47 -14.79
CA ASN A 29 -12.26 20.84 -15.16
C ASN A 29 -13.30 19.81 -14.67
N ARG A 30 -12.97 18.51 -14.72
CA ARG A 30 -13.85 17.44 -14.23
C ARG A 30 -13.89 17.33 -12.71
N LEU A 31 -12.78 17.56 -12.03
CA LEU A 31 -12.75 17.59 -10.56
C LEU A 31 -13.49 18.83 -10.02
N TYR A 32 -13.30 19.98 -10.66
CA TYR A 32 -13.93 21.25 -10.33
C TYR A 32 -15.43 21.24 -10.63
N ASN A 33 -15.82 20.60 -11.74
CA ASN A 33 -17.22 20.45 -12.15
C ASN A 33 -18.00 21.78 -12.18
N GLY A 34 -17.34 22.86 -12.58
CA GLY A 34 -17.95 24.20 -12.57
C GLY A 34 -18.36 24.69 -11.17
N ASN A 35 -17.73 24.17 -10.11
CA ASN A 35 -18.11 24.38 -8.71
C ASN A 35 -19.52 23.86 -8.37
N PHE A 36 -20.07 22.94 -9.17
CA PHE A 36 -21.36 22.33 -8.92
C PHE A 36 -21.23 21.14 -7.97
N TYR A 37 -22.00 21.18 -6.88
CA TYR A 37 -22.20 20.06 -5.96
C TYR A 37 -23.69 19.81 -5.80
N PRO A 38 -24.14 18.54 -5.80
CA PRO A 38 -25.57 18.22 -5.70
C PRO A 38 -26.20 18.68 -4.37
N GLY A 39 -25.38 18.97 -3.37
CA GLY A 39 -25.79 19.50 -2.07
C GLY A 39 -24.62 19.53 -1.08
N PRO A 40 -24.81 20.16 0.09
CA PRO A 40 -23.73 20.31 1.10
C PRO A 40 -23.24 18.97 1.66
N ASN A 41 -24.03 17.90 1.55
CA ASN A 41 -23.70 16.55 2.01
C ASN A 41 -23.75 15.50 0.90
N SER A 42 -23.70 15.93 -0.37
CA SER A 42 -23.74 15.04 -1.53
C SER A 42 -22.37 15.03 -2.20
N PHE A 43 -21.77 13.85 -2.28
CA PHE A 43 -20.38 13.70 -2.74
C PHE A 43 -20.28 12.70 -3.87
N ALA A 44 -19.50 13.05 -4.90
CA ALA A 44 -19.12 12.12 -5.95
C ALA A 44 -18.16 11.06 -5.39
N LEU A 45 -18.40 9.79 -5.71
CA LEU A 45 -17.44 8.71 -5.45
C LEU A 45 -16.37 8.79 -6.54
N ARG A 46 -15.16 9.21 -6.17
CA ARG A 46 -14.02 9.41 -7.08
C ARG A 46 -13.19 8.12 -7.09
N PHE A 47 -12.95 7.55 -8.26
CA PHE A 47 -12.21 6.30 -8.38
C PHE A 47 -11.29 6.31 -9.60
N MET A 48 -10.26 5.47 -9.56
CA MET A 48 -9.39 5.16 -10.70
C MET A 48 -9.59 3.76 -11.22
N GLU A 49 -10.12 2.86 -10.39
CA GLU A 49 -10.33 1.45 -10.73
C GLU A 49 -11.64 0.96 -10.16
N ASN A 50 -12.21 -0.05 -10.80
CA ASN A 50 -13.35 -0.82 -10.33
C ASN A 50 -13.30 -2.23 -10.95
N HIS A 51 -14.39 -2.99 -10.80
CA HIS A 51 -14.51 -4.33 -11.34
C HIS A 51 -15.11 -4.40 -12.76
N ASP A 52 -15.46 -3.25 -13.35
CA ASP A 52 -16.08 -3.14 -14.67
C ASP A 52 -15.09 -2.74 -15.77
N GLU A 53 -13.91 -2.24 -15.40
CA GLU A 53 -12.91 -1.71 -16.32
C GLU A 53 -11.55 -2.39 -16.10
N GLU A 54 -10.60 -2.17 -17.02
CA GLU A 54 -9.22 -2.58 -16.80
C GLU A 54 -8.56 -1.79 -15.66
N ARG A 55 -7.56 -2.39 -15.03
CA ARG A 55 -6.76 -1.71 -14.01
C ARG A 55 -6.07 -0.50 -14.62
N ILE A 56 -6.04 0.61 -13.88
CA ILE A 56 -5.56 1.89 -14.40
C ILE A 56 -4.07 1.84 -14.76
N ALA A 57 -3.31 0.99 -14.05
CA ALA A 57 -1.90 0.76 -14.33
C ALA A 57 -1.65 0.18 -15.74
N PHE A 58 -2.60 -0.57 -16.32
CA PHE A 58 -2.50 -1.04 -17.71
C PHE A 58 -2.73 0.09 -18.71
N HIS A 59 -3.70 0.97 -18.46
CA HIS A 59 -3.92 2.15 -19.30
C HIS A 59 -2.72 3.11 -19.28
N TYR A 60 -2.04 3.25 -18.14
CA TYR A 60 -0.90 4.15 -17.99
C TYR A 60 0.45 3.49 -18.29
N SER A 61 0.48 2.16 -18.42
CA SER A 61 1.69 1.34 -18.54
C SER A 61 2.73 1.63 -17.46
N SER A 62 2.30 2.01 -16.25
CA SER A 62 3.17 2.34 -15.11
C SER A 62 2.36 2.46 -13.82
N TYR A 63 2.88 1.92 -12.72
CA TYR A 63 2.32 2.11 -11.40
C TYR A 63 2.65 3.50 -10.83
N GLU A 64 3.83 4.03 -11.10
CA GLU A 64 4.28 5.37 -10.70
C GLU A 64 3.34 6.45 -11.24
N LYS A 65 2.94 6.33 -12.50
CA LYS A 65 1.99 7.25 -13.16
C LYS A 65 0.60 7.28 -12.50
N THR A 66 0.23 6.24 -11.75
CA THR A 66 -1.07 6.22 -11.03
C THR A 66 -1.06 7.11 -9.78
N MET A 67 0.10 7.30 -9.14
CA MET A 67 0.24 8.04 -7.88
C MET A 67 -0.18 9.52 -7.95
N PRO A 68 0.22 10.30 -8.96
CA PRO A 68 -0.19 11.71 -9.02
C PRO A 68 -1.70 11.85 -9.22
N VAL A 69 -2.31 10.98 -10.02
CA VAL A 69 -3.77 10.95 -10.20
C VAL A 69 -4.46 10.58 -8.87
N ALA A 70 -3.99 9.53 -8.19
CA ALA A 70 -4.50 9.14 -6.87
C ALA A 70 -4.42 10.29 -5.85
N THR A 71 -3.29 11.01 -5.79
CA THR A 71 -3.15 12.18 -4.93
C THR A 71 -4.21 13.23 -5.25
N ALA A 72 -4.39 13.59 -6.52
CA ALA A 72 -5.40 14.57 -6.92
C ALA A 72 -6.81 14.14 -6.48
N LEU A 73 -7.19 12.87 -6.65
CA LEU A 73 -8.51 12.37 -6.24
C LEU A 73 -8.68 12.35 -4.71
N PHE A 74 -7.65 11.94 -3.96
CA PHE A 74 -7.70 11.91 -2.50
C PHE A 74 -7.74 13.28 -1.85
N THR A 75 -7.20 14.29 -2.53
CA THR A 75 -7.04 15.64 -1.98
C THR A 75 -7.97 16.67 -2.61
N THR A 76 -8.94 16.25 -3.43
CA THR A 76 -10.04 17.10 -3.96
C THR A 76 -11.41 16.72 -3.34
N PRO A 77 -12.47 17.52 -3.58
CA PRO A 77 -13.82 17.19 -3.12
C PRO A 77 -14.40 15.91 -3.76
N GLY A 78 -15.07 15.13 -2.92
CA GLY A 78 -15.60 13.80 -3.26
C GLY A 78 -15.10 12.74 -2.27
N ILE A 79 -15.63 11.53 -2.34
CA ILE A 79 -15.16 10.39 -1.56
C ILE A 79 -14.19 9.59 -2.43
N PRO A 80 -12.88 9.56 -2.13
CA PRO A 80 -11.95 8.71 -2.86
C PRO A 80 -12.25 7.24 -2.57
N MET A 81 -12.27 6.42 -3.60
CA MET A 81 -12.38 4.97 -3.53
C MET A 81 -11.11 4.32 -4.04
N VAL A 82 -10.71 3.25 -3.37
CA VAL A 82 -9.62 2.37 -3.78
C VAL A 82 -10.24 1.01 -4.04
N TYR A 83 -10.01 0.46 -5.23
CA TYR A 83 -10.46 -0.89 -5.55
C TYR A 83 -9.37 -1.89 -5.16
N SER A 84 -9.73 -2.98 -4.47
CA SER A 84 -8.76 -3.93 -3.91
C SER A 84 -7.71 -4.37 -4.92
N GLY A 85 -6.43 -4.24 -4.55
CA GLY A 85 -5.28 -4.50 -5.42
C GLY A 85 -4.67 -3.24 -6.07
N GLN A 86 -5.41 -2.13 -6.13
CA GLN A 86 -4.87 -0.84 -6.58
C GLN A 86 -3.72 -0.35 -5.69
N GLU A 87 -3.74 -0.74 -4.41
CA GLU A 87 -2.77 -0.36 -3.38
C GLU A 87 -1.54 -1.24 -3.28
N VAL A 88 -1.57 -2.45 -3.86
CA VAL A 88 -0.43 -3.39 -3.83
C VAL A 88 0.04 -3.83 -5.22
N GLY A 89 -0.64 -3.39 -6.27
CA GLY A 89 -0.43 -3.87 -7.63
C GLY A 89 -1.15 -5.18 -7.90
N THR A 90 -1.06 -5.61 -9.15
CA THR A 90 -1.73 -6.82 -9.64
C THR A 90 -0.75 -7.77 -10.30
N GLY A 91 -0.97 -9.07 -10.16
CA GLY A 91 -0.22 -10.11 -10.85
C GLY A 91 -0.55 -10.16 -12.35
N PRO A 92 0.11 -11.04 -13.13
CA PRO A 92 -0.20 -11.23 -14.56
C PRO A 92 -1.68 -11.56 -14.70
N GLY A 93 -2.44 -10.67 -15.33
CA GLY A 93 -3.89 -10.79 -15.35
C GLY A 93 -4.38 -11.94 -16.21
N ILE A 94 -5.56 -12.43 -15.86
CA ILE A 94 -6.32 -13.37 -16.68
C ILE A 94 -7.24 -12.50 -17.54
N GLN A 95 -7.20 -12.71 -18.86
CA GLN A 95 -8.15 -12.07 -19.76
C GLN A 95 -9.56 -12.58 -19.45
N ASP A 96 -10.49 -11.67 -19.15
CA ASP A 96 -11.89 -12.02 -18.97
C ASP A 96 -12.61 -12.21 -20.32
N PHE A 97 -13.91 -12.50 -20.29
CA PHE A 97 -14.74 -12.67 -21.49
C PHE A 97 -14.69 -11.47 -22.46
N TYR A 98 -14.39 -10.28 -21.97
CA TYR A 98 -14.24 -9.05 -22.74
C TYR A 98 -12.78 -8.72 -23.08
N GLN A 99 -11.86 -9.70 -22.95
CA GLN A 99 -10.42 -9.55 -23.16
C GLN A 99 -9.74 -8.55 -22.22
N ARG A 100 -10.43 -8.12 -21.15
CA ARG A 100 -9.86 -7.20 -20.16
C ARG A 100 -8.90 -7.95 -19.27
N THR A 101 -7.74 -7.36 -19.01
CA THR A 101 -6.75 -7.97 -18.13
C THR A 101 -7.14 -7.76 -16.67
N ARG A 102 -7.72 -8.79 -16.02
CA ARG A 102 -8.03 -8.77 -14.58
C ARG A 102 -6.94 -9.52 -13.82
N GLY A 103 -6.09 -8.78 -13.14
CA GLY A 103 -5.08 -9.34 -12.24
C GLY A 103 -5.66 -9.80 -10.91
N VAL A 104 -5.22 -10.98 -10.44
CA VAL A 104 -5.37 -11.36 -9.04
C VAL A 104 -4.54 -10.38 -8.21
N ILE A 105 -5.06 -9.98 -7.05
CA ILE A 105 -4.33 -9.14 -6.10
C ILE A 105 -3.05 -9.88 -5.72
N ASP A 106 -1.91 -9.26 -5.93
CA ASP A 106 -0.61 -9.87 -5.66
C ASP A 106 0.17 -9.01 -4.66
N PHE A 107 0.22 -9.48 -3.42
CA PHE A 107 0.96 -8.85 -2.33
C PHE A 107 2.48 -9.05 -2.42
N ASN A 108 2.96 -9.75 -3.46
CA ASN A 108 4.39 -9.96 -3.70
C ASN A 108 4.93 -9.09 -4.83
N THR A 109 4.10 -8.30 -5.52
CA THR A 109 4.64 -7.39 -6.54
C THR A 109 5.55 -6.34 -5.93
N ASN A 110 6.54 -5.89 -6.71
CA ASN A 110 7.38 -4.75 -6.32
C ASN A 110 6.59 -3.43 -6.28
N ALA A 111 5.43 -3.36 -6.95
CA ALA A 111 4.58 -2.16 -6.95
C ALA A 111 4.05 -1.83 -5.56
N LYS A 112 3.90 -2.82 -4.67
CA LYS A 112 3.48 -2.59 -3.28
C LYS A 112 4.40 -1.64 -2.51
N GLU A 113 5.71 -1.68 -2.78
CA GLU A 113 6.68 -0.83 -2.07
C GLU A 113 6.46 0.65 -2.40
N LEU A 114 5.89 0.92 -3.57
CA LEU A 114 5.53 2.25 -4.03
C LEU A 114 4.11 2.64 -3.63
N LEU A 115 3.13 1.77 -3.89
CA LEU A 115 1.71 2.08 -3.82
C LEU A 115 1.15 1.98 -2.40
N LEU A 116 1.54 0.98 -1.62
CA LEU A 116 0.98 0.77 -0.29
C LEU A 116 1.27 1.96 0.65
N PRO A 117 2.53 2.41 0.83
CA PRO A 117 2.79 3.58 1.65
C PRO A 117 2.13 4.84 1.07
N HIS A 118 1.97 4.93 -0.25
CA HIS A 118 1.30 6.05 -0.89
C HIS A 118 -0.18 6.16 -0.51
N TYR A 119 -0.97 5.11 -0.72
CA TYR A 119 -2.40 5.12 -0.39
C TYR A 119 -2.64 5.23 1.11
N GLN A 120 -1.81 4.56 1.92
CA GLN A 120 -1.85 4.68 3.37
C GLN A 120 -1.66 6.14 3.80
N ARG A 121 -0.62 6.80 3.28
CA ARG A 121 -0.34 8.22 3.58
C ARG A 121 -1.51 9.11 3.18
N LEU A 122 -2.04 8.98 1.97
CA LEU A 122 -3.16 9.78 1.49
C LEU A 122 -4.43 9.59 2.35
N ALA A 123 -4.74 8.35 2.73
CA ALA A 123 -5.87 8.06 3.59
C ALA A 123 -5.73 8.73 4.97
N HIS A 124 -4.54 8.64 5.58
CA HIS A 124 -4.29 9.28 6.87
C HIS A 124 -4.26 10.81 6.79
N ILE A 125 -3.71 11.39 5.73
CA ILE A 125 -3.80 12.83 5.47
C ILE A 125 -5.26 13.27 5.44
N ARG A 126 -6.08 12.60 4.62
CA ARG A 126 -7.48 12.97 4.47
C ARG A 126 -8.27 12.82 5.77
N ALA A 127 -7.99 11.77 6.55
CA ALA A 127 -8.65 11.51 7.83
C ALA A 127 -8.28 12.52 8.94
N GLN A 128 -7.02 12.97 8.98
CA GLN A 128 -6.51 13.81 10.07
C GLN A 128 -6.64 15.31 9.81
N PHE A 129 -6.75 15.74 8.55
CA PHE A 129 -6.70 17.15 8.18
C PHE A 129 -8.00 17.60 7.50
N PRO A 130 -8.88 18.32 8.24
CA PRO A 130 -10.21 18.70 7.77
C PRO A 130 -10.24 19.52 6.47
N ALA A 131 -9.17 20.23 6.11
CA ALA A 131 -9.06 20.95 4.85
C ALA A 131 -9.36 20.06 3.63
N PHE A 132 -8.95 18.79 3.66
CA PHE A 132 -9.17 17.86 2.55
C PHE A 132 -10.59 17.26 2.51
N SER A 133 -11.47 17.64 3.44
CA SER A 133 -12.88 17.22 3.48
C SER A 133 -13.88 18.32 3.08
N THR A 134 -13.41 19.54 2.77
CA THR A 134 -14.27 20.66 2.33
C THR A 134 -14.80 20.46 0.90
N GLN A 135 -15.87 21.14 0.51
CA GLN A 135 -16.36 21.06 -0.88
C GLN A 135 -15.66 22.04 -1.84
N GLN A 136 -14.82 22.95 -1.34
CA GLN A 136 -14.22 23.99 -2.17
C GLN A 136 -12.73 23.73 -2.37
N PHE A 137 -12.27 23.99 -3.59
CA PHE A 137 -10.86 24.09 -3.91
C PHE A 137 -10.66 25.09 -5.05
N VAL A 138 -9.48 25.72 -5.08
CA VAL A 138 -9.14 26.74 -6.08
C VAL A 138 -7.80 26.37 -6.72
N ARG A 139 -7.77 26.23 -8.04
CA ARG A 139 -6.52 25.98 -8.77
C ARG A 139 -5.61 27.20 -8.67
N ILE A 140 -4.33 26.95 -8.42
CA ILE A 140 -3.29 27.99 -8.38
C ILE A 140 -2.19 27.66 -9.39
N PRO A 141 -1.60 28.66 -10.08
CA PRO A 141 -0.52 28.41 -11.02
C PRO A 141 0.75 27.89 -10.33
N SER A 142 1.35 26.87 -10.93
CA SER A 142 2.65 26.30 -10.52
C SER A 142 3.83 26.85 -11.32
N GLY A 143 3.56 27.54 -12.43
CA GLY A 143 4.55 27.94 -13.43
C GLY A 143 4.96 26.82 -14.40
N SER A 144 4.42 25.61 -14.25
CA SER A 144 4.70 24.46 -15.12
C SER A 144 3.42 23.78 -15.59
N GLY A 145 3.32 23.51 -16.90
CA GLY A 145 2.17 22.82 -17.49
C GLY A 145 2.01 21.38 -17.02
N SER A 146 3.08 20.76 -16.49
CA SER A 146 3.07 19.39 -15.97
C SER A 146 2.77 19.29 -14.47
N VAL A 147 2.61 20.43 -13.77
CA VAL A 147 2.32 20.46 -12.33
C VAL A 147 0.91 21.00 -12.09
N TYR A 148 0.06 20.15 -11.50
CA TYR A 148 -1.26 20.53 -11.04
C TYR A 148 -1.21 20.97 -9.58
N SER A 149 -1.66 22.18 -9.29
CA SER A 149 -1.70 22.71 -7.93
C SER A 149 -2.99 23.43 -7.60
N PHE A 150 -3.41 23.33 -6.34
CA PHE A 150 -4.62 23.96 -5.84
C PHE A 150 -4.59 24.15 -4.32
N VAL A 151 -5.48 25.01 -3.83
CA VAL A 151 -5.72 25.27 -2.41
C VAL A 151 -7.06 24.68 -2.00
N ARG A 152 -7.11 24.11 -0.80
CA ARG A 152 -8.31 23.69 -0.07
C ARG A 152 -8.49 24.63 1.11
N THR A 153 -9.51 25.47 1.07
CA THR A 153 -9.69 26.51 2.08
C THR A 153 -10.23 25.93 3.39
N ARG A 154 -9.68 26.37 4.52
CA ARG A 154 -10.18 26.04 5.85
C ARG A 154 -9.75 27.13 6.83
N VAL A 155 -10.64 27.46 7.76
CA VAL A 155 -10.32 28.35 8.88
C VAL A 155 -9.15 27.74 9.67
N ASP A 156 -8.07 28.51 9.81
CA ASP A 156 -6.84 28.25 10.56
C ASP A 156 -5.86 27.18 10.03
N ALA A 157 -6.23 26.42 8.98
CA ALA A 157 -5.40 25.33 8.47
C ALA A 157 -5.70 24.99 7.00
N ASP A 158 -5.29 25.84 6.07
CA ASP A 158 -5.52 25.62 4.64
C ASP A 158 -4.69 24.45 4.09
N GLY A 159 -5.27 23.67 3.19
CA GLY A 159 -4.56 22.64 2.44
C GLY A 159 -3.98 23.22 1.16
N ILE A 160 -2.73 22.91 0.83
CA ILE A 160 -2.12 23.28 -0.46
C ILE A 160 -1.57 22.01 -1.09
N VAL A 161 -1.96 21.73 -2.33
CA VAL A 161 -1.56 20.49 -3.02
C VAL A 161 -0.82 20.86 -4.29
N ALA A 162 0.26 20.14 -4.56
CA ALA A 162 0.94 20.18 -5.85
C ALA A 162 1.32 18.76 -6.29
N VAL A 163 1.04 18.45 -7.54
CA VAL A 163 1.20 17.12 -8.13
C VAL A 163 1.97 17.26 -9.43
N ASN A 164 3.08 16.55 -9.55
CA ASN A 164 3.88 16.48 -10.77
C ASN A 164 3.42 15.28 -11.62
N PHE A 165 3.05 15.53 -12.87
CA PHE A 165 2.69 14.49 -13.84
C PHE A 165 3.81 14.17 -14.85
N ASP A 166 4.98 14.80 -14.68
CA ASP A 166 6.14 14.59 -15.55
C ASP A 166 7.07 13.48 -15.03
N ALA A 167 7.81 12.86 -15.96
CA ALA A 167 8.89 11.91 -15.65
C ALA A 167 10.15 12.60 -15.11
N THR A 168 10.20 13.93 -15.10
CA THR A 168 11.30 14.74 -14.59
C THR A 168 10.92 15.44 -13.29
N ALA A 169 11.92 15.72 -12.44
CA ALA A 169 11.71 16.50 -11.24
C ALA A 169 11.38 17.96 -11.59
N GLN A 170 10.49 18.58 -10.83
CA GLN A 170 10.02 19.95 -11.06
C GLN A 170 10.34 20.83 -9.85
N ASN A 171 10.92 22.01 -10.08
CA ASN A 171 11.02 23.06 -9.06
C ASN A 171 9.77 23.92 -9.15
N VAL A 172 9.00 23.98 -8.07
CA VAL A 172 7.69 24.64 -8.03
C VAL A 172 7.79 25.87 -7.14
N THR A 173 7.21 26.97 -7.57
CA THR A 173 6.99 28.16 -6.74
C THR A 173 5.54 28.58 -6.85
N LEU A 174 4.81 28.47 -5.74
CA LEU A 174 3.40 28.83 -5.66
C LEU A 174 3.27 30.24 -5.09
N ALA A 175 2.55 31.11 -5.80
CA ALA A 175 2.16 32.42 -5.29
C ALA A 175 0.92 32.25 -4.41
N LEU A 176 1.05 32.59 -3.12
CA LEU A 176 -0.04 32.55 -2.14
C LEU A 176 -0.56 33.97 -1.92
N ASN A 177 -1.88 34.12 -1.90
CA ASN A 177 -2.55 35.36 -1.55
C ASN A 177 -3.61 35.05 -0.49
N SER A 178 -3.75 35.95 0.49
CA SER A 178 -4.81 35.94 1.50
C SER A 178 -6.21 35.71 0.94
N SER A 179 -6.51 36.18 -0.28
CA SER A 179 -7.81 35.97 -0.94
C SER A 179 -8.07 34.52 -1.38
N LEU A 180 -7.01 33.70 -1.48
CA LEU A 180 -7.08 32.28 -1.84
C LEU A 180 -7.21 31.38 -0.61
N LEU A 181 -7.11 31.94 0.60
CA LEU A 181 -7.00 31.20 1.86
C LEU A 181 -8.26 31.39 2.71
N GLY A 182 -8.61 30.36 3.47
CA GLY A 182 -9.60 30.46 4.55
C GLY A 182 -8.99 31.02 5.84
N THR A 183 -7.67 30.88 6.02
CA THR A 183 -6.96 31.46 7.17
C THR A 183 -6.82 32.97 7.03
N THR A 184 -7.18 33.71 8.08
CA THR A 184 -6.88 35.15 8.16
C THR A 184 -5.39 35.35 8.47
N VAL A 185 -4.62 35.58 7.42
CA VAL A 185 -3.18 35.80 7.53
C VAL A 185 -2.86 37.18 8.11
N GLN A 186 -1.73 37.26 8.83
CA GLN A 186 -1.26 38.48 9.48
C GLN A 186 0.08 38.89 8.87
N ASN A 187 0.23 40.18 8.59
CA ASN A 187 1.44 40.72 7.99
C ASN A 187 2.66 40.48 8.91
N GLY A 188 3.74 39.91 8.37
CA GLY A 188 4.97 39.63 9.10
C GLY A 188 4.92 38.44 10.07
N LYS A 189 3.75 37.82 10.29
CA LYS A 189 3.64 36.61 11.11
C LYS A 189 4.18 35.40 10.35
N LEU A 190 4.94 34.55 11.06
CA LEU A 190 5.42 33.28 10.55
C LEU A 190 4.30 32.23 10.58
N TYR A 191 4.13 31.56 9.45
CA TYR A 191 3.28 30.38 9.26
C TYR A 191 4.15 29.20 8.84
N GLN A 192 3.67 28.00 9.10
CA GLN A 192 4.28 26.74 8.70
C GLN A 192 3.45 26.12 7.58
N ALA A 193 4.07 25.92 6.41
CA ALA A 193 3.56 25.04 5.37
C ALA A 193 4.18 23.66 5.58
N SER A 194 3.48 22.81 6.31
CA SER A 194 3.96 21.45 6.64
C SER A 194 3.59 20.47 5.54
N ASP A 195 4.58 19.95 4.82
CA ASP A 195 4.39 18.90 3.82
C ASP A 195 4.10 17.57 4.52
N LEU A 196 2.83 17.22 4.51
CA LEU A 196 2.31 16.00 5.10
C LEU A 196 2.72 14.75 4.32
N TYR A 197 3.32 14.89 3.14
CA TYR A 197 3.78 13.76 2.35
C TYR A 197 5.24 13.40 2.64
N SER A 198 6.11 14.41 2.84
CA SER A 198 7.54 14.24 3.08
C SER A 198 7.99 14.48 4.54
N ASP A 199 7.07 14.82 5.45
CA ASP A 199 7.36 15.20 6.83
C ASP A 199 8.34 16.39 6.94
N THR A 200 8.29 17.30 5.97
CA THR A 200 9.07 18.55 5.97
C THR A 200 8.18 19.75 6.28
N SER A 201 8.77 20.89 6.64
CA SER A 201 8.02 22.13 6.87
C SER A 201 8.77 23.34 6.34
N TYR A 202 8.03 24.28 5.77
CA TYR A 202 8.55 25.48 5.15
C TYR A 202 8.00 26.70 5.88
N ALA A 203 8.89 27.64 6.19
CA ALA A 203 8.53 28.94 6.74
C ALA A 203 7.85 29.79 5.66
N VAL A 204 6.64 30.30 5.95
CA VAL A 204 5.90 31.19 5.06
C VAL A 204 5.57 32.46 5.85
N VAL A 205 5.99 33.62 5.34
CA VAL A 205 5.69 34.92 5.93
C VAL A 205 4.93 35.75 4.91
N PHE A 206 3.76 36.22 5.28
CA PHE A 206 2.94 37.07 4.41
C PHE A 206 3.35 38.53 4.54
N SER A 207 3.55 39.19 3.40
CA SER A 207 3.74 40.63 3.28
C SER A 207 2.59 41.22 2.47
N ASN A 208 1.80 42.12 3.06
CA ASN A 208 0.60 42.70 2.45
C ASN A 208 -0.36 41.65 1.86
N GLY A 209 -0.53 40.54 2.58
CA GLY A 209 -1.40 39.44 2.16
C GLY A 209 -0.83 38.52 1.08
N ALA A 210 0.42 38.70 0.64
CA ALA A 210 1.07 37.84 -0.34
C ALA A 210 2.27 37.08 0.25
N ALA A 211 2.50 35.86 -0.22
CA ALA A 211 3.67 35.06 0.10
C ALA A 211 4.01 34.12 -1.07
N SER A 212 5.15 33.46 -0.99
CA SER A 212 5.54 32.42 -1.95
C SER A 212 5.99 31.16 -1.20
N LEU A 213 5.67 30.00 -1.79
CA LEU A 213 6.07 28.70 -1.29
C LEU A 213 6.84 27.96 -2.39
N SER A 214 8.13 27.72 -2.16
CA SER A 214 9.03 27.08 -3.12
C SER A 214 9.52 25.73 -2.61
N PHE A 215 9.42 24.70 -3.46
CA PHE A 215 9.80 23.32 -3.13
C PHE A 215 10.09 22.53 -4.41
N ARG A 216 10.60 21.31 -4.25
CA ARG A 216 10.94 20.41 -5.37
C ARG A 216 10.07 19.17 -5.33
N LEU A 217 9.46 18.85 -6.46
CA LEU A 217 8.73 17.60 -6.68
C LEU A 217 9.60 16.60 -7.42
N ARG A 218 9.60 15.34 -6.97
CA ARG A 218 10.18 14.21 -7.70
C ARG A 218 9.34 13.90 -8.97
N PRO A 219 9.87 13.13 -9.95
CA PRO A 219 9.07 12.55 -11.02
C PRO A 219 7.81 11.86 -10.47
N TYR A 220 6.66 12.14 -11.07
CA TYR A 220 5.35 11.62 -10.61
C TYR A 220 5.06 11.86 -9.11
N GLY A 221 5.74 12.84 -8.51
CA GLY A 221 5.71 13.16 -7.09
C GLY A 221 4.54 14.05 -6.70
N SER A 222 4.30 14.14 -5.40
CA SER A 222 3.27 15.01 -4.85
C SER A 222 3.74 15.64 -3.54
N ALA A 223 3.26 16.85 -3.29
CA ALA A 223 3.40 17.54 -2.01
C ALA A 223 2.00 17.94 -1.53
N VAL A 224 1.72 17.66 -0.27
CA VAL A 224 0.40 17.92 0.33
C VAL A 224 0.63 18.69 1.62
N PHE A 225 0.54 20.00 1.54
CA PHE A 225 0.80 20.89 2.65
C PHE A 225 -0.44 21.18 3.47
N VAL A 226 -0.23 21.43 4.76
CA VAL A 226 -1.14 22.23 5.58
C VAL A 226 -0.43 23.51 6.00
N LEU A 227 -1.01 24.65 5.65
CA LEU A 227 -0.57 25.97 6.05
C LEU A 227 -1.29 26.38 7.34
N SER A 228 -0.55 26.54 8.43
CA SER A 228 -1.11 26.99 9.72
C SER A 228 -0.08 27.71 10.58
N ASP A 229 -0.46 28.18 11.76
CA ASP A 229 0.43 28.88 12.69
C ASP A 229 1.46 27.98 13.39
N SER A 230 1.34 26.66 13.22
CA SER A 230 2.11 25.64 13.93
C SER A 230 2.41 24.47 12.99
N ALA A 231 3.55 23.82 13.19
CA ALA A 231 3.92 22.68 12.36
C ALA A 231 2.93 21.52 12.56
N LYS A 232 2.53 20.88 11.46
CA LYS A 232 1.66 19.70 11.44
C LYS A 232 2.41 18.49 10.91
N ARG A 233 2.00 17.30 11.33
CA ARG A 233 2.53 16.02 10.83
C ARG A 233 1.42 14.98 10.77
N VAL A 234 1.51 14.06 9.81
CA VAL A 234 0.62 12.91 9.75
C VAL A 234 1.04 11.92 10.82
N LEU A 235 0.10 11.47 11.63
CA LEU A 235 0.35 10.36 12.55
C LEU A 235 -0.01 9.06 11.84
N LEU A 236 1.00 8.32 11.38
CA LEU A 236 0.79 6.95 10.93
C LEU A 236 0.71 6.03 12.14
N PRO A 237 -0.20 5.04 12.15
CA PRO A 237 -0.26 4.06 13.22
C PRO A 237 1.10 3.36 13.29
N THR A 238 1.58 3.13 14.51
CA THR A 238 2.73 2.24 14.71
C THR A 238 2.35 0.89 14.11
N LEU A 239 3.10 0.46 13.09
CA LEU A 239 2.97 -0.89 12.57
C LEU A 239 3.39 -1.83 13.71
N VAL A 240 2.39 -2.28 14.46
CA VAL A 240 2.58 -3.40 15.36
C VAL A 240 2.64 -4.58 14.42
N ASN A 241 3.80 -5.22 14.33
CA ASN A 241 3.82 -6.56 13.75
C ASN A 241 2.75 -7.33 14.51
N VAL A 242 1.78 -7.88 13.77
CA VAL A 242 1.19 -9.11 14.26
C VAL A 242 2.39 -10.03 14.31
N ASP A 243 2.94 -10.24 15.51
CA ASP A 243 3.83 -11.35 15.73
C ASP A 243 3.06 -12.52 15.16
N ARG A 244 3.49 -12.98 13.99
CA ARG A 244 3.28 -14.34 13.60
C ARG A 244 4.13 -15.16 14.55
N THR A 245 3.78 -15.16 15.84
CA THR A 245 3.59 -16.45 16.47
C THR A 245 2.74 -17.22 15.48
N GLU A 246 3.31 -18.26 14.87
CA GLU A 246 2.63 -19.24 14.04
C GLU A 246 1.57 -19.98 14.88
N GLY A 247 0.64 -19.23 15.49
CA GLY A 247 -0.47 -19.68 16.28
C GLY A 247 -1.65 -19.80 15.34
N ASN A 248 -1.68 -20.93 14.63
CA ASN A 248 -2.83 -21.43 13.91
C ASN A 248 -4.06 -21.45 14.84
N ARG A 249 -4.88 -20.40 14.82
CA ARG A 249 -6.15 -20.30 15.58
C ARG A 249 -7.38 -20.31 14.67
N ALA A 250 -7.32 -21.14 13.63
CA ALA A 250 -8.49 -21.61 12.90
C ALA A 250 -8.36 -23.13 12.67
N GLY A 251 -8.73 -23.91 13.68
CA GLY A 251 -9.20 -25.29 13.54
C GLY A 251 -8.27 -26.32 12.91
N VAL A 252 -7.15 -26.66 13.57
CA VAL A 252 -6.54 -27.97 13.34
C VAL A 252 -7.50 -29.01 13.93
N THR A 253 -8.17 -29.77 13.06
CA THR A 253 -9.13 -30.81 13.45
C THR A 253 -8.53 -32.21 13.49
N GLU A 254 -7.35 -32.40 12.88
CA GLU A 254 -6.68 -33.70 12.77
C GLU A 254 -5.16 -33.58 12.98
N PHE A 255 -4.55 -34.69 13.41
CA PHE A 255 -3.09 -34.80 13.39
C PHE A 255 -2.63 -34.89 11.93
N ARG A 256 -1.65 -34.08 11.53
CA ARG A 256 -1.13 -34.10 10.14
C ARG A 256 0.37 -33.86 10.11
N LEU A 257 1.10 -34.65 9.32
CA LEU A 257 2.48 -34.36 8.92
C LEU A 257 2.49 -33.88 7.47
N HIS A 258 3.04 -32.70 7.22
CA HIS A 258 3.15 -32.13 5.88
C HIS A 258 4.42 -32.60 5.18
N GLN A 259 4.39 -32.56 3.84
CA GLN A 259 5.60 -32.78 3.06
C GLN A 259 6.62 -31.69 3.38
N ASN A 260 7.89 -32.09 3.57
CA ASN A 260 8.96 -31.13 3.82
C ASN A 260 9.14 -30.17 2.62
N TYR A 261 9.50 -28.92 2.89
CA TYR A 261 9.79 -27.94 1.84
C TYR A 261 11.11 -27.21 2.13
N PRO A 262 12.02 -27.11 1.12
CA PRO A 262 11.93 -27.72 -0.21
C PRO A 262 12.08 -29.27 -0.17
N ASN A 263 11.61 -29.97 -1.20
CA ASN A 263 11.88 -31.40 -1.46
C ASN A 263 11.90 -31.67 -2.98
N PRO A 264 13.05 -32.05 -3.60
CA PRO A 264 14.35 -32.25 -2.99
C PRO A 264 14.93 -30.98 -2.34
N PHE A 265 15.80 -31.14 -1.35
CA PHE A 265 16.46 -30.01 -0.66
C PHE A 265 17.97 -30.07 -0.75
N ASN A 266 18.61 -28.89 -0.68
CA ASN A 266 20.05 -28.72 -0.51
C ASN A 266 20.30 -28.02 0.83
N ALA A 267 21.22 -28.56 1.63
CA ALA A 267 21.64 -28.11 2.95
C ALA A 267 20.58 -28.14 4.09
N SER A 268 19.35 -27.65 3.88
CA SER A 268 18.31 -27.68 4.91
C SER A 268 16.89 -27.78 4.33
N THR A 269 15.96 -28.28 5.14
CA THR A 269 14.53 -28.35 4.81
C THR A 269 13.69 -28.12 6.05
N ARG A 270 12.46 -27.63 5.88
CA ARG A 270 11.49 -27.47 6.95
C ARG A 270 10.45 -28.57 6.90
N ILE A 271 10.15 -29.15 8.05
CA ILE A 271 9.15 -30.19 8.24
C ILE A 271 8.07 -29.63 9.16
N SER A 272 6.85 -29.52 8.63
CA SER A 272 5.72 -28.96 9.36
C SER A 272 4.71 -30.05 9.73
N TYR A 273 4.10 -29.93 10.90
CA TYR A 273 3.05 -30.83 11.39
C TYR A 273 1.99 -30.07 12.21
N GLU A 274 0.82 -30.67 12.37
CA GLU A 274 -0.33 -30.08 13.06
C GLU A 274 -0.86 -30.99 14.16
N LEU A 275 -1.24 -30.39 15.29
CA LEU A 275 -1.76 -31.06 16.48
C LEU A 275 -3.14 -30.50 16.86
N PRO A 276 -4.24 -31.28 16.77
CA PRO A 276 -5.58 -30.82 17.16
C PRO A 276 -5.74 -30.72 18.68
N VAL A 277 -4.89 -31.44 19.43
CA VAL A 277 -4.78 -31.39 20.89
C VAL A 277 -3.32 -31.47 21.29
N ALA A 278 -2.96 -30.99 22.48
CA ALA A 278 -1.61 -31.14 22.99
C ALA A 278 -1.24 -32.63 23.11
N ALA A 279 -0.05 -33.01 22.65
CA ALA A 279 0.38 -34.40 22.60
C ALA A 279 1.91 -34.53 22.74
N HIS A 280 2.36 -35.68 23.23
CA HIS A 280 3.78 -36.04 23.16
C HIS A 280 4.13 -36.38 21.70
N VAL A 281 5.01 -35.56 21.11
CA VAL A 281 5.46 -35.66 19.71
C VAL A 281 6.85 -36.28 19.66
N THR A 282 7.00 -37.26 18.77
CA THR A 282 8.30 -37.76 18.33
C THR A 282 8.42 -37.57 16.82
N LEU A 283 9.36 -36.71 16.39
CA LEU A 283 9.71 -36.53 14.98
C LEU A 283 11.18 -36.94 14.79
N ALA A 284 11.43 -38.00 14.04
CA ALA A 284 12.76 -38.54 13.82
C ALA A 284 13.04 -38.83 12.34
N ILE A 285 14.30 -38.69 11.94
CA ILE A 285 14.77 -38.94 10.58
C ILE A 285 15.41 -40.32 10.51
N TYR A 286 15.09 -41.08 9.48
CA TYR A 286 15.64 -42.41 9.21
C TYR A 286 16.21 -42.48 7.79
N ASN A 287 17.22 -43.33 7.57
CA ASN A 287 17.70 -43.65 6.23
C ASN A 287 16.88 -44.80 5.59
N MET A 288 17.24 -45.22 4.37
CA MET A 288 16.57 -46.31 3.66
C MET A 288 16.71 -47.68 4.33
N LEU A 289 17.73 -47.88 5.19
CA LEU A 289 17.93 -49.11 5.97
C LEU A 289 17.09 -49.13 7.25
N GLY A 290 16.37 -48.03 7.56
CA GLY A 290 15.60 -47.89 8.79
C GLY A 290 16.44 -47.52 10.00
N GLU A 291 17.70 -47.12 9.80
CA GLU A 291 18.55 -46.60 10.87
C GLU A 291 18.14 -45.17 11.22
N LYS A 292 18.06 -44.88 12.52
CA LYS A 292 17.70 -43.56 13.03
C LYS A 292 18.90 -42.62 12.90
N ILE A 293 18.75 -41.57 12.11
CA ILE A 293 19.77 -40.56 11.86
C ILE A 293 19.80 -39.50 12.95
N THR A 294 18.62 -38.98 13.31
CA THR A 294 18.47 -37.96 14.36
C THR A 294 17.02 -37.87 14.84
N ILE A 295 16.81 -37.32 16.02
CA ILE A 295 15.50 -36.95 16.55
C ILE A 295 15.43 -35.42 16.52
N LEU A 296 14.45 -34.89 15.80
CA LEU A 296 14.21 -33.46 15.67
C LEU A 296 13.32 -32.92 16.79
N VAL A 297 12.38 -33.75 17.28
CA VAL A 297 11.46 -33.42 18.37
C VAL A 297 11.20 -34.66 19.22
N GLU A 298 11.30 -34.51 20.54
CA GLU A 298 10.85 -35.48 21.53
C GLU A 298 10.36 -34.73 22.77
N ALA A 299 9.12 -34.22 22.68
CA ALA A 299 8.56 -33.37 23.73
C ALA A 299 7.02 -33.32 23.65
N ILE A 300 6.38 -32.90 24.74
CA ILE A 300 4.97 -32.49 24.73
C ILE A 300 4.86 -31.14 24.00
N GLN A 301 4.08 -31.11 22.93
CA GLN A 301 3.83 -29.91 22.13
C GLN A 301 2.38 -29.46 22.30
N PRO A 302 2.10 -28.14 22.39
CA PRO A 302 0.74 -27.62 22.48
C PRO A 302 -0.03 -27.85 21.17
N THR A 303 -1.36 -27.75 21.23
CA THR A 303 -2.20 -27.74 20.02
C THR A 303 -1.78 -26.60 19.07
N GLY A 304 -1.85 -26.86 17.76
CA GLY A 304 -1.51 -25.90 16.71
C GLY A 304 -0.61 -26.50 15.63
N GLY A 305 -0.17 -25.64 14.71
CA GLY A 305 0.85 -25.98 13.72
C GLY A 305 2.26 -25.77 14.29
N HIS A 306 3.19 -26.63 13.88
CA HIS A 306 4.58 -26.63 14.32
C HIS A 306 5.49 -26.84 13.11
N THR A 307 6.65 -26.19 13.11
CA THR A 307 7.66 -26.34 12.05
C THR A 307 9.03 -26.57 12.67
N VAL A 308 9.76 -27.57 12.16
CA VAL A 308 11.12 -27.89 12.59
C VAL A 308 12.04 -28.02 11.39
N GLU A 309 13.24 -27.48 11.51
CA GLU A 309 14.27 -27.53 10.47
C GLU A 309 15.16 -28.77 10.63
N TRP A 310 15.45 -29.44 9.52
CA TRP A 310 16.53 -30.41 9.45
C TRP A 310 17.61 -29.93 8.47
N ASN A 311 18.84 -29.86 8.96
CA ASN A 311 20.01 -29.37 8.24
C ASN A 311 20.87 -30.48 7.59
N GLY A 312 20.29 -31.67 7.39
CA GLY A 312 21.00 -32.80 6.79
C GLY A 312 22.16 -33.33 7.65
N ARG A 313 22.06 -33.27 8.98
CA ARG A 313 23.06 -33.83 9.91
C ARG A 313 22.49 -34.95 10.78
N SER A 314 23.37 -35.85 11.23
CA SER A 314 23.07 -36.88 12.23
C SER A 314 23.04 -36.28 13.65
N SER A 315 22.66 -37.10 14.64
CA SER A 315 22.72 -36.75 16.06
C SER A 315 24.12 -36.37 16.56
N GLU A 316 25.17 -36.83 15.88
CA GLU A 316 26.57 -36.50 16.17
C GLU A 316 27.03 -35.20 15.48
N GLY A 317 26.14 -34.54 14.73
CA GLY A 317 26.45 -33.31 14.01
C GLY A 317 27.18 -33.51 12.68
N HIS A 318 27.43 -34.75 12.26
CA HIS A 318 28.05 -35.05 10.97
C HIS A 318 27.06 -34.90 9.82
N PRO A 319 27.46 -34.31 8.66
CA PRO A 319 26.61 -34.25 7.47
C PRO A 319 26.33 -35.66 6.95
N VAL A 320 25.08 -35.92 6.55
CA VAL A 320 24.69 -37.19 5.93
C VAL A 320 24.77 -37.11 4.39
N ALA A 321 24.93 -38.26 3.74
CA ALA A 321 25.10 -38.33 2.29
C ALA A 321 23.83 -37.94 1.51
N SER A 322 23.98 -37.49 0.27
CA SER A 322 22.86 -37.32 -0.68
C SER A 322 22.09 -38.64 -0.82
N GLY A 323 20.76 -38.59 -0.78
CA GLY A 323 19.94 -39.80 -0.79
C GLY A 323 18.52 -39.61 -0.26
N ILE A 324 17.82 -40.73 -0.12
CA ILE A 324 16.44 -40.77 0.37
C ILE A 324 16.44 -41.00 1.88
N TYR A 325 15.66 -40.18 2.57
CA TYR A 325 15.42 -40.28 4.01
C TYR A 325 13.92 -40.29 4.30
N PHE A 326 13.55 -40.68 5.51
CA PHE A 326 12.16 -40.70 5.96
C PHE A 326 12.03 -39.94 7.27
N ALA A 327 11.20 -38.90 7.27
CA ALA A 327 10.70 -38.31 8.51
C ALA A 327 9.58 -39.19 9.03
N ARG A 328 9.72 -39.75 10.24
CA ARG A 328 8.65 -40.46 10.95
C ARG A 328 8.13 -39.58 12.07
N PHE A 329 6.83 -39.35 12.07
CA PHE A 329 6.12 -38.55 13.05
C PHE A 329 5.19 -39.44 13.85
N GLN A 330 5.20 -39.27 15.17
CA GLN A 330 4.26 -39.89 16.09
C GLN A 330 3.73 -38.85 17.07
N ALA A 331 2.41 -38.78 17.23
CA ALA A 331 1.74 -37.94 18.21
C ALA A 331 0.59 -38.72 18.84
N GLY A 332 0.74 -39.12 20.11
CA GLY A 332 -0.21 -40.05 20.75
C GLY A 332 -0.33 -41.37 19.97
N GLY A 333 -1.53 -41.68 19.48
CA GLY A 333 -1.81 -42.85 18.64
C GLY A 333 -1.63 -42.64 17.13
N PHE A 334 -1.45 -41.40 16.67
CA PHE A 334 -1.25 -41.08 15.25
C PHE A 334 0.19 -41.30 14.83
N ARG A 335 0.39 -41.88 13.64
CA ARG A 335 1.70 -42.10 13.02
C ARG A 335 1.63 -41.77 11.52
N ASP A 336 2.57 -40.98 11.04
CA ASP A 336 2.73 -40.68 9.60
C ASP A 336 4.23 -40.63 9.25
N SER A 337 4.56 -40.80 7.98
CA SER A 337 5.91 -40.67 7.49
C SER A 337 5.99 -40.02 6.12
N LYS A 338 7.00 -39.17 5.90
CA LYS A 338 7.24 -38.50 4.62
C LYS A 338 8.64 -38.80 4.10
N LYS A 339 8.72 -39.04 2.79
CA LYS A 339 9.98 -39.23 2.06
C LYS A 339 10.65 -37.88 1.83
N LEU A 340 11.91 -37.77 2.20
CA LEU A 340 12.79 -36.62 2.01
C LEU A 340 13.86 -37.00 0.99
N ILE A 341 14.21 -36.10 0.08
CA ILE A 341 15.29 -36.28 -0.89
C ILE A 341 16.33 -35.19 -0.65
N LEU A 342 17.50 -35.59 -0.16
CA LEU A 342 18.64 -34.71 0.05
C LEU A 342 19.55 -34.73 -1.19
N ILE A 343 19.82 -33.56 -1.75
CA ILE A 343 20.78 -33.33 -2.83
C ILE A 343 21.84 -32.37 -2.30
N ARG A 344 23.07 -32.83 -2.23
CA ARG A 344 24.24 -32.03 -1.86
C ARG A 344 25.34 -32.18 -2.89
#